data_AF-A0A1H7ULI9-F1
#
_entry.id   AF-A0A1H7ULI9-F1
#
_cell.length_a   1.000
_cell.length_b   1.000
_cell.length_c   1.000
_cell.angle_alpha   90.00
_cell.angle_beta   90.00
_cell.angle_gamma   90.00
#
_symmetry.space_group_name_H-M   'P 1'
#
loop_
_entity.id
_entity.type
_entity.pdbx_description
1 polymer ?
#
loop_
_entity_poly.entity_id
_entity_poly.type
_entity_poly.pdbx_seq_one_letter_code
_entity_poly.pdbx_strand_id
1 'polypeptide(L)'
;MKTTFGLILFVLLGVLTSHGQTDTTSVPFVSYWCVGDSYDFRVTKIQRQEKAGQLIKNDSISYIANFEVIDSTETSYKIRWNYKTNLGGLNIPNNLIEKLSKYQMTEVIYETTEVGEFVGVENWQEIAKMMKALFSDLIDLMVETKKADKATLQKAVTPFESLFGSKEGIEQLALKELHYLHFPFGIEYSTTEVIEYQQELPNMFGGNPINGDTKIYIESVDFENSFCVLIEEMQLNPEDTRNMLYDVFKQMDVTEQQLDTAMKTAKINVTDNNKYEYWYNPGIPYRIEAQRVTDIDVANEKGKRIDITRIEIVE
;
A
#
# COMPACT_ATOMS: atom_id res chain seq x y z
N MET A 1 46.07 45.77 30.81
CA MET A 1 45.05 44.78 31.25
C MET A 1 43.60 45.25 31.20
N LYS A 2 43.27 46.51 30.84
CA LYS A 2 41.86 46.98 30.76
C LYS A 2 41.25 46.95 29.34
N THR A 3 42.07 46.86 28.30
CA THR A 3 41.63 46.85 26.90
C THR A 3 41.32 45.45 26.35
N THR A 4 41.88 44.40 26.95
CA THR A 4 41.67 43.01 26.50
C THR A 4 40.36 42.40 26.98
N PHE A 5 39.75 42.92 28.05
CA PHE A 5 38.51 42.39 28.62
C PHE A 5 37.26 42.83 27.83
N GLY A 6 37.31 44.00 27.19
CA GLY A 6 36.19 44.51 26.36
C GLY A 6 36.01 43.74 25.05
N LEU A 7 37.11 43.24 24.47
CA LEU A 7 37.05 42.48 23.21
C LEU A 7 36.43 41.09 23.39
N ILE A 8 36.68 40.45 24.54
CA ILE A 8 36.11 39.13 24.87
C ILE A 8 34.59 39.24 25.13
N LEU A 9 34.14 40.32 25.75
CA LEU A 9 32.71 40.55 26.00
C LEU A 9 31.92 40.82 24.70
N PHE A 10 32.53 41.46 23.71
CA PHE A 10 31.90 41.74 22.41
C PHE A 10 31.78 40.48 21.53
N VAL A 11 32.72 39.53 21.65
CA VAL A 11 32.66 38.24 20.95
C VAL A 11 31.60 37.31 21.57
N LEU A 12 31.42 37.34 22.89
CA LEU A 12 30.38 36.56 23.58
C LEU A 12 28.95 37.02 23.30
N LEU A 13 28.73 38.30 22.96
CA LEU A 13 27.42 38.84 22.59
C LEU A 13 27.00 38.52 21.15
N GLY A 14 27.94 38.13 20.27
CA GLY A 14 27.67 37.78 18.87
C GLY A 14 27.22 36.33 18.64
N VAL A 15 27.35 35.46 19.64
CA VAL A 15 27.06 34.01 19.52
C VAL A 15 25.61 33.64 19.88
N LEU A 16 24.79 34.60 20.32
CA LEU A 16 23.45 34.35 20.87
C LEU A 16 22.29 34.56 19.88
N THR A 17 22.56 34.82 18.60
CA THR A 17 21.49 35.08 17.61
C THR A 17 21.67 34.33 16.30
N SER A 18 22.28 33.15 16.32
CA SER A 18 22.15 32.21 15.19
C SER A 18 20.78 31.55 15.27
N HIS A 19 19.76 32.19 14.71
CA HIS A 19 18.50 31.51 14.44
C HIS A 19 18.78 30.61 13.24
N GLY A 20 18.68 29.29 13.43
CA GLY A 20 18.58 28.39 12.29
C GLY A 20 17.35 28.80 11.50
N GLN A 21 17.53 29.27 10.27
CA GLN A 21 16.40 29.49 9.38
C GLN A 21 15.85 28.09 9.06
N THR A 22 14.62 27.82 9.48
CA THR A 22 13.89 26.65 9.01
C THR A 22 13.68 26.83 7.52
N ASP A 23 14.21 25.92 6.72
CA ASP A 23 13.89 25.87 5.30
C ASP A 23 12.40 25.55 5.17
N THR A 24 11.68 26.44 4.49
CA THR A 24 10.23 26.32 4.27
C THR A 24 9.90 26.05 2.80
N THR A 25 10.93 25.79 1.98
CA THR A 25 10.77 25.55 0.55
C THR A 25 10.50 24.07 0.23
N SER A 26 10.87 23.18 1.14
CA SER A 26 10.76 21.72 0.97
C SER A 26 10.32 21.00 2.24
N VAL A 27 9.85 19.77 2.08
CA VAL A 27 9.50 18.83 3.14
C VAL A 27 10.34 17.56 2.97
N PRO A 28 11.35 17.34 3.83
CA PRO A 28 12.12 16.10 3.81
C PRO A 28 11.36 14.99 4.54
N PHE A 29 11.09 13.88 3.86
CA PHE A 29 10.54 12.69 4.51
C PHE A 29 11.67 11.74 4.91
N VAL A 30 12.03 11.81 6.19
CA VAL A 30 13.07 11.00 6.81
C VAL A 30 12.49 10.38 8.07
N SER A 31 12.75 9.10 8.29
CA SER A 31 12.40 8.43 9.54
C SER A 31 13.42 8.74 10.64
N TYR A 32 12.92 9.14 11.81
CA TYR A 32 13.72 9.37 13.01
C TYR A 32 13.27 8.45 14.15
N TRP A 33 13.09 7.17 13.84
CA TRP A 33 12.57 6.19 14.79
C TRP A 33 13.66 5.68 15.73
N CYS A 34 13.24 5.26 16.93
CA CYS A 34 14.07 4.58 17.91
C CYS A 34 13.61 3.15 18.13
N VAL A 35 14.53 2.26 18.49
CA VAL A 35 14.15 0.90 18.93
C VAL A 35 13.21 1.00 20.13
N GLY A 36 12.07 0.31 20.04
CA GLY A 36 10.98 0.36 21.02
C GLY A 36 9.88 1.37 20.69
N ASP A 37 10.06 2.23 19.68
CA ASP A 37 8.95 3.04 19.16
C ASP A 37 7.87 2.10 18.63
N SER A 38 6.63 2.34 19.05
CA SER A 38 5.49 1.51 18.71
C SER A 38 4.24 2.34 18.52
N TYR A 39 3.50 2.07 17.45
CA TYR A 39 2.31 2.82 17.03
C TYR A 39 1.22 1.85 16.57
N ASP A 40 -0.01 2.11 17.00
CA ASP A 40 -1.15 1.33 16.57
C ASP A 40 -1.89 2.04 15.44
N PHE A 41 -2.01 1.35 14.30
CA PHE A 41 -2.74 1.82 13.14
C PHE A 41 -4.03 1.04 12.94
N ARG A 42 -5.13 1.76 12.76
CA ARG A 42 -6.34 1.19 12.19
C ARG A 42 -6.22 1.14 10.69
N VAL A 43 -6.19 -0.07 10.14
CA VAL A 43 -6.29 -0.30 8.71
C VAL A 43 -7.74 -0.62 8.37
N THR A 44 -8.31 0.12 7.43
CA THR A 44 -9.67 -0.09 6.92
C THR A 44 -9.62 -0.24 5.41
N LYS A 45 -10.05 -1.41 4.91
CA LYS A 45 -10.18 -1.69 3.49
C LYS A 45 -11.66 -1.62 3.13
N ILE A 46 -12.01 -0.81 2.13
CA ILE A 46 -13.39 -0.61 1.66
C ILE A 46 -13.42 -0.99 0.18
N GLN A 47 -14.38 -1.82 -0.19
CA GLN A 47 -14.63 -2.18 -1.58
C GLN A 47 -16.07 -1.84 -1.96
N ARG A 48 -16.21 -0.97 -2.97
CA ARG A 48 -17.50 -0.66 -3.58
C ARG A 48 -17.50 -1.10 -5.03
N GLN A 49 -18.61 -1.70 -5.45
CA GLN A 49 -18.82 -2.04 -6.85
C GLN A 49 -20.20 -1.55 -7.29
N GLU A 50 -20.22 -0.93 -8.45
CA GLU A 50 -21.42 -0.44 -9.11
C GLU A 50 -21.51 -1.10 -10.49
N LYS A 51 -22.72 -1.51 -10.88
CA LYS A 51 -23.03 -1.99 -12.23
C LYS A 51 -24.21 -1.20 -12.78
N ALA A 52 -24.06 -0.62 -13.97
CA ALA A 52 -25.08 0.24 -14.59
C ALA A 52 -25.62 1.34 -13.65
N GLY A 53 -24.75 1.92 -12.82
CA GLY A 53 -25.10 2.97 -11.85
C GLY A 53 -25.81 2.49 -10.58
N GLN A 54 -25.97 1.17 -10.40
CA GLN A 54 -26.54 0.58 -9.18
C GLN A 54 -25.42 -0.05 -8.33
N LEU A 55 -25.42 0.25 -7.03
CA LEU A 55 -24.50 -0.35 -6.06
C LEU A 55 -24.82 -1.85 -5.92
N ILE A 56 -23.87 -2.70 -6.28
CA ILE A 56 -24.01 -4.16 -6.17
C ILE A 56 -23.19 -4.74 -5.01
N LYS A 57 -22.18 -4.01 -4.54
CA LYS A 57 -21.31 -4.43 -3.43
C LYS A 57 -20.81 -3.24 -2.65
N ASN A 58 -20.80 -3.34 -1.32
CA ASN A 58 -20.21 -2.37 -0.41
C ASN A 58 -19.72 -3.10 0.84
N ASP A 59 -18.50 -3.60 0.77
CA ASP A 59 -17.89 -4.35 1.85
C ASP A 59 -16.81 -3.50 2.52
N SER A 60 -16.61 -3.71 3.81
CA SER A 60 -15.50 -3.12 4.54
C SER A 60 -14.96 -4.09 5.58
N ILE A 61 -13.64 -4.14 5.69
CA ILE A 61 -12.94 -4.84 6.76
C ILE A 61 -12.02 -3.85 7.46
N SER A 62 -11.90 -3.97 8.78
CA SER A 62 -11.01 -3.16 9.59
C SER A 62 -10.29 -4.01 10.62
N TYR A 63 -9.03 -3.69 10.88
CA TYR A 63 -8.18 -4.31 11.88
C TYR A 63 -7.20 -3.28 12.47
N ILE A 64 -6.68 -3.59 13.66
CA ILE A 64 -5.56 -2.86 14.24
C ILE A 64 -4.28 -3.62 13.87
N ALA A 65 -3.31 -2.86 13.38
CA ALA A 65 -1.96 -3.32 13.13
C ALA A 65 -1.01 -2.52 14.02
N ASN A 66 -0.12 -3.21 14.70
CA ASN A 66 0.93 -2.61 15.50
C ASN A 66 2.21 -2.54 14.67
N PHE A 67 2.74 -1.34 14.55
CA PHE A 67 4.08 -1.06 14.05
C PHE A 67 5.02 -0.99 15.25
N GLU A 68 6.14 -1.70 15.22
CA GLU A 68 7.13 -1.67 16.29
C GLU A 68 8.54 -1.72 15.68
N VAL A 69 9.38 -0.76 16.04
CA VAL A 69 10.80 -0.79 15.69
C VAL A 69 11.52 -1.73 16.63
N ILE A 70 11.99 -2.87 16.13
CA ILE A 70 12.56 -3.94 16.93
C ILE A 70 14.09 -3.99 16.88
N ASP A 71 14.70 -3.35 15.88
CA ASP A 71 16.14 -3.19 15.74
C ASP A 71 16.46 -1.96 14.88
N SER A 72 17.65 -1.41 15.04
CA SER A 72 18.15 -0.28 14.23
C SER A 72 19.66 -0.36 14.05
N THR A 73 20.13 -0.15 12.83
CA THR A 73 21.54 0.01 12.51
C THR A 73 21.82 1.44 12.04
N GLU A 74 23.06 1.74 11.65
CA GLU A 74 23.39 3.04 11.03
C GLU A 74 22.68 3.25 9.68
N THR A 75 22.22 2.18 9.02
CA THR A 75 21.72 2.20 7.63
C THR A 75 20.33 1.57 7.47
N SER A 76 19.70 1.12 8.55
CA SER A 76 18.39 0.45 8.45
C SER A 76 17.61 0.38 9.76
N TYR A 77 16.31 0.20 9.63
CA TYR A 77 15.42 -0.21 10.72
C TYR A 77 14.83 -1.57 10.43
N LYS A 78 14.69 -2.39 11.48
CA LYS A 78 13.88 -3.61 11.43
C LYS A 78 12.58 -3.36 12.15
N ILE A 79 11.48 -3.64 11.47
CA ILE A 79 10.14 -3.35 11.95
C ILE A 79 9.34 -4.64 12.02
N ARG A 80 8.63 -4.80 13.13
CA ARG A 80 7.57 -5.79 13.30
C ARG A 80 6.23 -5.12 12.99
N TRP A 81 5.50 -5.68 12.05
CA TRP A 81 4.14 -5.31 11.73
C TRP A 81 3.20 -6.47 12.05
N ASN A 82 2.46 -6.32 13.14
CA ASN A 82 1.61 -7.35 13.71
C ASN A 82 0.15 -6.97 13.58
N TYR A 83 -0.66 -7.83 12.97
CA TYR A 83 -2.09 -7.58 12.89
C TYR A 83 -2.92 -8.84 13.08
N LYS A 84 -4.16 -8.61 13.50
CA LYS A 84 -5.18 -9.65 13.60
C LYS A 84 -6.34 -9.34 12.67
N THR A 85 -6.48 -10.15 11.62
CA THR A 85 -7.58 -10.04 10.67
C THR A 85 -8.90 -10.43 11.33
N ASN A 86 -9.89 -9.53 11.26
CA ASN A 86 -11.24 -9.85 11.71
C ASN A 86 -12.03 -10.62 10.62
N LEU A 87 -12.05 -11.94 10.72
CA LEU A 87 -12.80 -12.79 9.79
C LEU A 87 -14.32 -12.71 9.97
N GLY A 88 -14.82 -12.21 11.11
CA GLY A 88 -16.25 -12.10 11.39
C GLY A 88 -16.96 -10.98 10.63
N GLY A 89 -16.22 -10.02 10.07
CA GLY A 89 -16.75 -8.98 9.19
C GLY A 89 -16.89 -9.43 7.72
N LEU A 90 -16.40 -10.61 7.38
CA LEU A 90 -16.55 -11.20 6.05
C LEU A 90 -17.86 -12.01 6.00
N ASN A 91 -18.55 -12.02 4.85
CA ASN A 91 -19.72 -12.86 4.60
C ASN A 91 -19.34 -14.36 4.48
N ILE A 92 -18.64 -14.87 5.48
CA ILE A 92 -18.14 -16.23 5.59
C ILE A 92 -19.01 -16.95 6.63
N PRO A 93 -19.62 -18.11 6.30
CA PRO A 93 -20.41 -18.87 7.25
C PRO A 93 -19.63 -19.22 8.54
N ASN A 94 -20.28 -19.25 9.70
CA ASN A 94 -19.61 -19.38 11.00
C ASN A 94 -18.71 -20.62 11.16
N ASN A 95 -19.12 -21.76 10.59
CA ASN A 95 -18.32 -22.99 10.60
C ASN A 95 -17.02 -22.87 9.77
N LEU A 96 -16.92 -21.87 8.91
CA LEU A 96 -15.73 -21.55 8.12
C LEU A 96 -14.80 -20.61 8.89
N ILE A 97 -15.36 -19.66 9.65
CA ILE A 97 -14.59 -18.73 10.49
C ILE A 97 -13.69 -19.52 11.47
N GLU A 98 -14.21 -20.60 12.05
CA GLU A 98 -13.44 -21.44 12.99
C GLU A 98 -12.24 -22.11 12.32
N LYS A 99 -12.42 -22.72 11.14
CA LYS A 99 -11.35 -23.37 10.36
C LYS A 99 -10.27 -22.37 9.92
N LEU A 100 -10.67 -21.13 9.62
CA LEU A 100 -9.78 -20.07 9.14
C LEU A 100 -9.15 -19.24 10.27
N SER A 101 -9.59 -19.43 11.52
CA SER A 101 -9.14 -18.64 12.67
C SER A 101 -7.63 -18.76 12.93
N LYS A 102 -7.04 -19.91 12.58
CA LYS A 102 -5.58 -20.15 12.62
C LYS A 102 -4.76 -19.23 11.71
N TYR A 103 -5.37 -18.55 10.75
CA TYR A 103 -4.72 -17.60 9.85
C TYR A 103 -4.99 -16.13 10.21
N GLN A 104 -5.67 -15.88 11.34
CA GLN A 104 -6.05 -14.51 11.71
C GLN A 104 -4.87 -13.64 12.10
N MET A 105 -3.85 -14.24 12.73
CA MET A 105 -2.69 -13.51 13.23
C MET A 105 -1.58 -13.59 12.20
N THR A 106 -1.03 -12.45 11.84
CA THR A 106 0.11 -12.36 10.95
C THR A 106 1.14 -11.44 11.57
N GLU A 107 2.34 -11.98 11.72
CA GLU A 107 3.55 -11.23 12.04
C GLU A 107 4.35 -11.06 10.76
N VAL A 108 4.68 -9.81 10.45
CA VAL A 108 5.53 -9.43 9.33
C VAL A 108 6.76 -8.77 9.89
N ILE A 109 7.93 -9.31 9.56
CA ILE A 109 9.22 -8.71 9.90
C ILE A 109 9.80 -8.17 8.60
N TYR A 110 10.03 -6.87 8.53
CA TYR A 110 10.53 -6.21 7.33
C TYR A 110 11.58 -5.16 7.67
N GLU A 111 12.34 -4.78 6.67
CA GLU A 111 13.44 -3.83 6.77
C GLU A 111 13.13 -2.56 5.97
N THR A 112 13.62 -1.43 6.48
CA THR A 112 13.69 -0.15 5.76
C THR A 112 15.11 0.38 5.73
N THR A 113 15.40 1.33 4.86
CA THR A 113 16.60 2.16 4.95
C THR A 113 16.57 3.04 6.20
N GLU A 114 17.67 3.72 6.49
CA GLU A 114 17.80 4.71 7.57
C GLU A 114 16.90 5.93 7.41
N VAL A 115 16.38 6.16 6.20
CA VAL A 115 15.43 7.25 5.92
C VAL A 115 13.98 6.77 5.84
N GLY A 116 13.73 5.46 5.97
CA GLY A 116 12.39 4.88 6.04
C GLY A 116 11.89 4.29 4.73
N GLU A 117 12.71 4.19 3.69
CA GLU A 117 12.31 3.53 2.44
C GLU A 117 12.19 2.02 2.65
N PHE A 118 11.10 1.43 2.16
CA PHE A 118 10.86 0.00 2.28
C PHE A 118 11.90 -0.82 1.48
N VAL A 119 12.58 -1.76 2.15
CA VAL A 119 13.59 -2.64 1.54
C VAL A 119 13.02 -4.02 1.20
N GLY A 120 12.25 -4.62 2.11
CA GLY A 120 11.62 -5.91 1.89
C GLY A 120 11.26 -6.66 3.16
N VAL A 121 10.53 -7.74 2.98
CA VAL A 121 10.05 -8.61 4.06
C VAL A 121 11.02 -9.75 4.28
N GLU A 122 11.50 -9.91 5.51
CA GLU A 122 12.44 -10.97 5.90
C GLU A 122 11.76 -12.34 5.96
N ASN A 123 10.57 -12.40 6.55
CA ASN A 123 9.81 -13.63 6.77
C ASN A 123 8.75 -13.92 5.68
N TRP A 124 9.03 -13.53 4.43
CA TRP A 124 8.06 -13.65 3.34
C TRP A 124 7.74 -15.12 3.00
N GLN A 125 8.68 -16.05 3.19
CA GLN A 125 8.45 -17.47 2.94
C GLN A 125 7.42 -18.06 3.91
N GLU A 126 7.44 -17.65 5.17
CA GLU A 126 6.46 -18.05 6.18
C GLU A 126 5.06 -17.56 5.80
N ILE A 127 4.97 -16.30 5.37
CA ILE A 127 3.71 -15.69 4.91
C ILE A 127 3.21 -16.41 3.64
N ALA A 128 4.08 -16.68 2.68
CA ALA A 128 3.73 -17.42 1.45
C ALA A 128 3.22 -18.84 1.77
N LYS A 129 3.87 -19.54 2.70
CA LYS A 129 3.42 -20.87 3.16
C LYS A 129 2.05 -20.81 3.82
N MET A 130 1.81 -19.79 4.65
CA MET A 130 0.50 -19.54 5.26
C MET A 130 -0.57 -19.28 4.18
N MET A 131 -0.29 -18.41 3.20
CA MET A 131 -1.21 -18.09 2.10
C MET A 131 -1.56 -19.33 1.28
N LYS A 132 -0.56 -20.17 0.97
CA LYS A 132 -0.79 -21.45 0.29
C LYS A 132 -1.70 -22.38 1.07
N ALA A 133 -1.48 -22.50 2.39
CA ALA A 133 -2.34 -23.31 3.25
C ALA A 133 -3.77 -22.77 3.32
N LEU A 134 -3.92 -21.43 3.37
CA LEU A 134 -5.21 -20.76 3.29
C LEU A 134 -5.94 -21.08 1.98
N PHE A 135 -5.28 -21.00 0.83
CA PHE A 135 -5.89 -21.37 -0.47
C PHE A 135 -6.35 -22.82 -0.50
N SER A 136 -5.52 -23.75 -0.02
CA SER A 136 -5.87 -25.17 0.05
C SER A 136 -7.13 -25.40 0.91
N ASP A 137 -7.18 -24.79 2.09
CA ASP A 137 -8.33 -24.92 3.00
C ASP A 137 -9.61 -24.29 2.39
N LEU A 138 -9.49 -23.17 1.68
CA LEU A 138 -10.60 -22.54 0.98
C LEU A 138 -11.14 -23.43 -0.16
N ILE A 139 -10.26 -24.12 -0.90
CA ILE A 139 -10.65 -25.04 -1.97
C ILE A 139 -11.42 -26.23 -1.38
N ASP A 140 -10.83 -26.93 -0.40
CA ASP A 140 -11.44 -28.10 0.23
C ASP A 140 -12.83 -27.76 0.80
N LEU A 141 -12.94 -26.58 1.36
CA LEU A 141 -14.18 -26.05 1.89
C LEU A 141 -15.24 -25.73 0.82
N MET A 142 -14.85 -25.17 -0.33
CA MET A 142 -15.78 -24.94 -1.43
C MET A 142 -16.27 -26.26 -2.04
N VAL A 143 -15.43 -27.29 -2.06
CA VAL A 143 -15.82 -28.65 -2.45
C VAL A 143 -16.86 -29.21 -1.47
N GLU A 144 -16.62 -29.09 -0.16
CA GLU A 144 -17.55 -29.54 0.89
C GLU A 144 -18.91 -28.82 0.84
N THR A 145 -18.90 -27.50 0.69
CA THR A 145 -20.10 -26.66 0.89
C THR A 145 -20.92 -26.41 -0.38
N LYS A 146 -20.26 -26.25 -1.53
CA LYS A 146 -20.91 -25.93 -2.81
C LYS A 146 -20.95 -27.11 -3.78
N LYS A 147 -20.43 -28.28 -3.40
CA LYS A 147 -20.25 -29.44 -4.29
C LYS A 147 -19.54 -29.08 -5.58
N ALA A 148 -18.64 -28.11 -5.51
CA ALA A 148 -17.85 -27.67 -6.64
C ALA A 148 -16.80 -28.73 -7.01
N ASP A 149 -16.47 -28.83 -8.29
CA ASP A 149 -15.42 -29.73 -8.76
C ASP A 149 -14.04 -29.22 -8.30
N LYS A 150 -13.31 -30.06 -7.56
CA LYS A 150 -12.01 -29.70 -6.98
C LYS A 150 -10.98 -29.35 -8.05
N ALA A 151 -10.95 -30.08 -9.17
CA ALA A 151 -9.98 -29.83 -10.23
C ALA A 151 -10.22 -28.47 -10.89
N THR A 152 -11.48 -28.12 -11.13
CA THR A 152 -11.89 -26.82 -11.66
C THR A 152 -11.53 -25.67 -10.72
N LEU A 153 -11.81 -25.82 -9.42
CA LEU A 153 -11.44 -24.82 -8.41
C LEU A 153 -9.92 -24.64 -8.30
N GLN A 154 -9.17 -25.74 -8.25
CA GLN A 154 -7.72 -25.69 -8.17
C GLN A 154 -7.16 -24.93 -9.37
N LYS A 155 -7.62 -25.24 -10.58
CA LYS A 155 -7.18 -24.55 -11.80
C LYS A 155 -7.46 -23.05 -11.76
N ALA A 156 -8.63 -22.65 -11.25
CA ALA A 156 -8.99 -21.24 -11.12
C ALA A 156 -8.15 -20.48 -10.09
N VAL A 157 -7.67 -21.16 -9.03
CA VAL A 157 -6.89 -20.56 -7.95
C VAL A 157 -5.37 -20.58 -8.22
N THR A 158 -4.87 -21.52 -9.03
CA THR A 158 -3.43 -21.69 -9.31
C THR A 158 -2.70 -20.38 -9.66
N PRO A 159 -3.22 -19.48 -10.53
CA PRO A 159 -2.54 -18.22 -10.82
C PRO A 159 -2.34 -17.35 -9.57
N PHE A 160 -3.35 -17.32 -8.68
CA PHE A 160 -3.27 -16.58 -7.42
C PHE A 160 -2.37 -17.28 -6.40
N GLU A 161 -2.40 -18.61 -6.31
CA GLU A 161 -1.50 -19.36 -5.43
C GLU A 161 -0.03 -19.12 -5.81
N SER A 162 0.28 -19.11 -7.11
CA SER A 162 1.63 -18.82 -7.62
C SER A 162 2.06 -17.39 -7.24
N LEU A 163 1.13 -16.44 -7.37
CA LEU A 163 1.37 -15.03 -7.08
C LEU A 163 1.67 -14.79 -5.60
N PHE A 164 0.81 -15.26 -4.70
CA PHE A 164 1.03 -15.17 -3.26
C PHE A 164 2.10 -16.15 -2.73
N GLY A 165 2.68 -16.97 -3.62
CA GLY A 165 3.80 -17.84 -3.36
C GLY A 165 5.17 -17.21 -3.60
N SER A 166 5.22 -16.01 -4.20
CA SER A 166 6.47 -15.27 -4.47
C SER A 166 6.69 -14.12 -3.48
N LYS A 167 7.95 -13.69 -3.35
CA LYS A 167 8.32 -12.54 -2.51
C LYS A 167 7.60 -11.28 -2.97
N GLU A 168 7.65 -11.01 -4.27
CA GLU A 168 7.05 -9.82 -4.88
C GLU A 168 5.54 -9.81 -4.70
N GLY A 169 4.86 -10.96 -4.83
CA GLY A 169 3.41 -11.02 -4.62
C GLY A 169 3.01 -10.82 -3.16
N ILE A 170 3.82 -11.30 -2.21
CA ILE A 170 3.60 -11.00 -0.79
C ILE A 170 3.76 -9.50 -0.51
N GLU A 171 4.86 -8.91 -0.93
CA GLU A 171 5.17 -7.49 -0.67
C GLU A 171 4.15 -6.56 -1.35
N GLN A 172 3.91 -6.75 -2.65
CA GLN A 172 3.10 -5.83 -3.46
C GLN A 172 1.58 -5.99 -3.28
N LEU A 173 1.12 -7.18 -2.89
CA LEU A 173 -0.32 -7.49 -2.86
C LEU A 173 -0.84 -7.84 -1.48
N ALA A 174 -0.17 -8.76 -0.77
CA ALA A 174 -0.62 -9.15 0.57
C ALA A 174 -0.35 -8.02 1.59
N LEU A 175 0.77 -7.30 1.41
CA LEU A 175 1.28 -6.29 2.33
C LEU A 175 1.32 -4.90 1.71
N LYS A 176 0.43 -4.63 0.74
CA LYS A 176 0.36 -3.36 0.00
C LYS A 176 0.31 -2.13 0.93
N GLU A 177 -0.31 -2.24 2.10
CA GLU A 177 -0.31 -1.17 3.10
C GLU A 177 1.09 -0.71 3.54
N LEU A 178 2.09 -1.58 3.56
CA LEU A 178 3.47 -1.20 3.90
C LEU A 178 4.06 -0.28 2.84
N HIS A 179 3.76 -0.52 1.56
CA HIS A 179 4.15 0.41 0.50
C HIS A 179 3.50 1.78 0.67
N TYR A 180 2.24 1.85 1.12
CA TYR A 180 1.61 3.13 1.40
C TYR A 180 2.24 3.84 2.61
N LEU A 181 2.55 3.12 3.68
CA LEU A 181 3.23 3.68 4.86
C LEU A 181 4.59 4.28 4.50
N HIS A 182 5.32 3.63 3.59
CA HIS A 182 6.70 3.97 3.28
C HIS A 182 6.89 4.80 2.01
N PHE A 183 5.83 5.01 1.24
CA PHE A 183 5.88 5.72 -0.05
C PHE A 183 6.56 7.09 0.02
N PRO A 184 6.30 7.95 1.03
CA PRO A 184 6.89 9.28 1.04
C PRO A 184 8.39 9.32 1.32
N PHE A 185 8.97 8.29 1.95
CA PHE A 185 10.34 8.35 2.48
C PHE A 185 11.43 8.38 1.40
N GLY A 186 12.60 8.92 1.79
CA GLY A 186 13.77 9.00 0.91
C GLY A 186 13.74 10.16 -0.09
N ILE A 187 12.68 10.98 -0.06
CA ILE A 187 12.49 12.11 -0.96
C ILE A 187 12.28 13.39 -0.16
N GLU A 188 12.87 14.47 -0.67
CA GLU A 188 12.62 15.83 -0.24
C GLU A 188 11.69 16.51 -1.26
N TYR A 189 10.44 16.79 -0.86
CA TYR A 189 9.43 17.32 -1.75
C TYR A 189 9.42 18.84 -1.72
N SER A 190 9.41 19.47 -2.88
CA SER A 190 9.15 20.91 -2.99
C SER A 190 7.73 21.24 -2.53
N THR A 191 7.58 22.36 -1.81
CA THR A 191 6.26 22.88 -1.40
C THR A 191 5.51 23.60 -2.54
N THR A 192 6.19 23.89 -3.65
CA THR A 192 5.63 24.68 -4.76
C THR A 192 5.67 23.97 -6.11
N GLU A 193 6.55 22.99 -6.27
CA GLU A 193 6.72 22.27 -7.53
C GLU A 193 6.00 20.92 -7.51
N VAL A 194 5.52 20.52 -8.67
CA VAL A 194 4.88 19.23 -8.89
C VAL A 194 5.91 18.29 -9.51
N ILE A 195 6.03 17.08 -8.95
CA ILE A 195 6.83 16.01 -9.55
C ILE A 195 5.93 15.24 -10.51
N GLU A 196 6.30 15.19 -11.79
CA GLU A 196 5.60 14.43 -12.83
C GLU A 196 6.55 13.44 -13.49
N TYR A 197 6.15 12.18 -13.58
CA TYR A 197 6.91 11.14 -14.25
C TYR A 197 6.02 9.98 -14.71
N GLN A 198 6.55 9.15 -15.60
CA GLN A 198 5.94 7.90 -15.98
C GLN A 198 6.52 6.77 -15.12
N GLN A 199 5.66 6.08 -14.39
CA GLN A 199 6.00 4.94 -13.55
C GLN A 199 5.73 3.63 -14.29
N GLU A 200 6.67 2.70 -14.25
CA GLU A 200 6.44 1.32 -14.68
C GLU A 200 6.02 0.47 -13.48
N LEU A 201 4.77 0.01 -13.48
CA LEU A 201 4.28 -0.95 -12.50
C LEU A 201 4.53 -2.38 -12.98
N PRO A 202 5.04 -3.28 -12.12
CA PRO A 202 5.21 -4.67 -12.51
C PRO A 202 3.85 -5.32 -12.80
N ASN A 203 3.77 -6.05 -13.92
CA ASN A 203 2.63 -6.92 -14.17
C ASN A 203 2.76 -8.19 -13.34
N MET A 204 2.01 -8.23 -12.25
CA MET A 204 2.04 -9.31 -11.27
C MET A 204 1.66 -10.69 -11.85
N PHE A 205 0.95 -10.74 -12.96
CA PHE A 205 0.59 -12.00 -13.63
C PHE A 205 1.58 -12.41 -14.74
N GLY A 206 2.71 -11.69 -14.83
CA GLY A 206 3.71 -11.83 -15.89
C GLY A 206 3.35 -11.07 -17.15
N GLY A 207 4.35 -10.79 -17.99
CA GLY A 207 4.21 -9.97 -19.20
C GLY A 207 4.88 -8.61 -19.06
N ASN A 208 4.51 -7.67 -19.94
CA ASN A 208 5.09 -6.34 -19.94
C ASN A 208 4.60 -5.53 -18.72
N PRO A 209 5.43 -4.60 -18.18
CA PRO A 209 4.99 -3.63 -17.18
C PRO A 209 3.79 -2.79 -17.65
N ILE A 210 3.10 -2.19 -16.69
CA ILE A 210 1.98 -1.29 -16.92
C ILE A 210 2.46 0.13 -16.67
N ASN A 211 2.44 0.98 -17.69
CA ASN A 211 2.83 2.37 -17.53
C ASN A 211 1.73 3.15 -16.78
N GLY A 212 2.12 4.06 -15.90
CA GLY A 212 1.24 4.99 -15.21
C GLY A 212 1.81 6.41 -15.20
N ASP A 213 1.03 7.37 -15.67
CA ASP A 213 1.40 8.78 -15.57
C ASP A 213 1.12 9.23 -14.13
N THR A 214 2.17 9.66 -13.43
CA THR A 214 2.15 9.91 -11.98
C THR A 214 2.46 11.38 -11.68
N LYS A 215 1.75 11.92 -10.71
CA LYS A 215 1.88 13.30 -10.24
C LYS A 215 1.94 13.31 -8.72
N ILE A 216 2.96 13.97 -8.15
CA ILE A 216 3.14 14.10 -6.70
C ILE A 216 3.34 15.56 -6.32
N TYR A 217 2.67 16.03 -5.26
CA TYR A 217 2.79 17.40 -4.76
C TYR A 217 2.37 17.54 -3.29
N ILE A 218 2.92 18.54 -2.61
CA ILE A 218 2.48 18.96 -1.27
C ILE A 218 1.23 19.83 -1.42
N GLU A 219 0.09 19.37 -0.87
CA GLU A 219 -1.15 20.15 -0.81
C GLU A 219 -1.09 21.23 0.28
N SER A 220 -0.53 20.88 1.44
CA SER A 220 -0.33 21.82 2.55
C SER A 220 0.80 21.37 3.48
N VAL A 221 1.41 22.33 4.18
CA VAL A 221 2.47 22.08 5.17
C VAL A 221 2.33 23.06 6.33
N ASP A 222 2.52 22.54 7.54
CA ASP A 222 2.68 23.24 8.80
C ASP A 222 4.07 22.92 9.36
N PHE A 223 5.02 23.82 9.12
CA PHE A 223 6.40 23.67 9.57
C PHE A 223 6.58 23.79 11.08
N GLU A 224 5.64 24.41 11.79
CA GLU A 224 5.73 24.54 13.26
C GLU A 224 5.42 23.21 13.94
N ASN A 225 4.48 22.44 13.38
CA ASN A 225 4.05 21.15 13.91
C ASN A 225 4.64 19.95 13.14
N SER A 226 5.57 20.19 12.21
CA SER A 226 6.15 19.17 11.34
C SER A 226 5.11 18.31 10.62
N PHE A 227 4.00 18.92 10.20
CA PHE A 227 2.88 18.23 9.60
C PHE A 227 2.70 18.62 8.14
N CYS A 228 2.36 17.68 7.27
CA CYS A 228 2.06 17.99 5.88
C CYS A 228 0.98 17.07 5.31
N VAL A 229 0.46 17.49 4.16
CA VAL A 229 -0.42 16.70 3.31
C VAL A 229 0.24 16.55 1.95
N LEU A 230 0.63 15.33 1.61
CA LEU A 230 1.18 14.93 0.32
C LEU A 230 0.10 14.23 -0.51
N ILE A 231 0.02 14.56 -1.80
CA ILE A 231 -0.90 13.95 -2.75
C ILE A 231 -0.10 13.21 -3.82
N GLU A 232 -0.55 12.01 -4.13
CA GLU A 232 -0.10 11.21 -5.28
C GLU A 232 -1.32 10.88 -6.14
N GLU A 233 -1.26 11.23 -7.41
CA GLU A 233 -2.26 10.90 -8.43
C GLU A 233 -1.60 10.06 -9.51
N MET A 234 -2.23 8.96 -9.93
CA MET A 234 -1.72 8.13 -11.01
C MET A 234 -2.84 7.72 -11.96
N GLN A 235 -2.57 7.78 -13.27
CA GLN A 235 -3.43 7.25 -14.32
C GLN A 235 -2.71 6.13 -15.04
N LEU A 236 -3.20 4.89 -14.93
CA LEU A 236 -2.63 3.78 -15.68
C LEU A 236 -2.96 3.90 -17.16
N ASN A 237 -2.01 3.49 -18.00
CA ASN A 237 -2.18 3.36 -19.44
C ASN A 237 -3.30 2.35 -19.73
N PRO A 238 -4.38 2.77 -20.41
CA PRO A 238 -5.53 1.89 -20.67
C PRO A 238 -5.18 0.68 -21.55
N GLU A 239 -4.24 0.82 -22.48
CA GLU A 239 -3.84 -0.25 -23.39
C GLU A 239 -3.03 -1.32 -22.67
N ASP A 240 -2.05 -0.91 -21.86
CA ASP A 240 -1.26 -1.83 -21.02
C ASP A 240 -2.15 -2.57 -20.03
N THR A 241 -3.10 -1.86 -19.40
CA THR A 241 -4.08 -2.44 -18.48
C THR A 241 -4.98 -3.47 -19.17
N ARG A 242 -5.46 -3.16 -20.39
CA ARG A 242 -6.27 -4.09 -21.18
C ARG A 242 -5.46 -5.34 -21.55
N ASN A 243 -4.21 -5.17 -21.96
CA ASN A 243 -3.34 -6.27 -22.34
C ASN A 243 -3.05 -7.19 -21.14
N MET A 244 -2.77 -6.62 -19.96
CA MET A 244 -2.64 -7.39 -18.72
C MET A 244 -3.89 -8.25 -18.46
N LEU A 245 -5.09 -7.67 -18.57
CA LEU A 245 -6.33 -8.42 -18.32
C LEU A 245 -6.56 -9.51 -19.38
N TYR A 246 -6.23 -9.26 -20.64
CA TYR A 246 -6.26 -10.26 -21.69
C TYR A 246 -5.38 -11.47 -21.33
N ASP A 247 -4.15 -11.22 -20.89
CA ASP A 247 -3.21 -12.28 -20.50
C ASP A 247 -3.72 -13.09 -19.31
N VAL A 248 -4.31 -12.43 -18.31
CA VAL A 248 -4.94 -13.10 -17.16
C VAL A 248 -6.09 -14.01 -17.60
N PHE A 249 -7.02 -13.53 -18.43
CA PHE A 249 -8.14 -14.36 -18.88
C PHE A 249 -7.70 -15.53 -19.76
N LYS A 250 -6.63 -15.36 -20.53
CA LYS A 250 -6.02 -16.44 -21.30
C LYS A 250 -5.44 -17.52 -20.37
N GLN A 251 -4.75 -17.14 -19.28
CA GLN A 251 -4.27 -18.09 -18.28
C GLN A 251 -5.41 -18.86 -17.57
N MET A 252 -6.62 -18.29 -17.55
CA MET A 252 -7.83 -18.92 -17.00
C MET A 252 -8.58 -19.81 -18.02
N ASP A 253 -8.04 -20.05 -19.21
CA ASP A 253 -8.66 -20.80 -20.31
C ASP A 253 -10.03 -20.25 -20.79
N VAL A 254 -10.23 -18.94 -20.69
CA VAL A 254 -11.34 -18.27 -21.37
C VAL A 254 -11.10 -18.34 -22.88
N THR A 255 -12.12 -18.75 -23.64
CA THR A 255 -11.95 -18.97 -25.09
C THR A 255 -11.56 -17.68 -25.83
N GLU A 256 -10.60 -17.77 -26.76
CA GLU A 256 -10.09 -16.61 -27.52
C GLU A 256 -11.21 -15.85 -28.24
N GLN A 257 -12.24 -16.55 -28.76
CA GLN A 257 -13.35 -15.89 -29.46
C GLN A 257 -14.23 -15.03 -28.54
N GLN A 258 -14.48 -15.49 -27.30
CA GLN A 258 -15.20 -14.71 -26.30
C GLN A 258 -14.35 -13.53 -25.80
N LEU A 259 -13.05 -13.77 -25.62
CA LEU A 259 -12.11 -12.77 -25.13
C LEU A 259 -11.86 -11.65 -26.15
N ASP A 260 -11.63 -11.99 -27.42
CA ASP A 260 -11.40 -11.02 -28.50
C ASP A 260 -12.60 -10.09 -28.69
N THR A 261 -13.82 -10.62 -28.60
CA THR A 261 -15.04 -9.83 -28.77
C THR A 261 -15.20 -8.85 -27.60
N ALA A 262 -14.96 -9.30 -26.38
CA ALA A 262 -15.03 -8.46 -25.18
C ALA A 262 -13.93 -7.39 -25.19
N MET A 263 -12.68 -7.79 -25.42
CA MET A 263 -11.51 -6.91 -25.28
C MET A 263 -11.39 -5.87 -26.39
N LYS A 264 -11.86 -6.14 -27.62
CA LYS A 264 -11.91 -5.12 -28.68
C LYS A 264 -12.79 -3.91 -28.34
N THR A 265 -13.79 -4.11 -27.49
CA THR A 265 -14.71 -3.04 -27.08
C THR A 265 -14.43 -2.52 -25.67
N ALA A 266 -13.51 -3.16 -24.95
CA ALA A 266 -13.20 -2.85 -23.57
C ALA A 266 -12.52 -1.49 -23.44
N LYS A 267 -13.12 -0.59 -22.67
CA LYS A 267 -12.48 0.61 -22.15
C LYS A 267 -12.27 0.41 -20.67
N ILE A 268 -11.01 0.42 -20.25
CA ILE A 268 -10.62 0.14 -18.87
C ILE A 268 -9.74 1.28 -18.43
N ASN A 269 -10.25 2.10 -17.52
CA ASN A 269 -9.54 3.23 -16.95
C ASN A 269 -9.28 2.92 -15.49
N VAL A 270 -8.03 3.02 -15.06
CA VAL A 270 -7.63 2.82 -13.67
C VAL A 270 -6.90 4.08 -13.19
N THR A 271 -7.41 4.67 -12.12
CA THR A 271 -6.82 5.85 -11.48
C THR A 271 -6.56 5.58 -10.01
N ASP A 272 -5.40 6.01 -9.53
CA ASP A 272 -5.10 6.08 -8.10
C ASP A 272 -5.08 7.53 -7.64
N ASN A 273 -5.67 7.77 -6.47
CA ASN A 273 -5.65 9.05 -5.78
C ASN A 273 -5.33 8.75 -4.32
N ASN A 274 -4.10 9.06 -3.90
CA ASN A 274 -3.60 8.75 -2.57
C ASN A 274 -3.31 10.07 -1.84
N LYS A 275 -3.85 10.17 -0.62
CA LYS A 275 -3.63 11.29 0.28
C LYS A 275 -2.86 10.80 1.50
N TYR A 276 -1.74 11.46 1.79
CA TYR A 276 -0.83 11.13 2.86
C TYR A 276 -0.76 12.32 3.82
N GLU A 277 -1.37 12.19 4.99
CA GLU A 277 -1.29 13.14 6.10
C GLU A 277 -0.26 12.63 7.10
N TYR A 278 0.84 13.37 7.27
CA TYR A 278 2.02 12.90 8.00
C TYR A 278 2.55 13.94 8.98
N TRP A 279 3.04 13.46 10.11
CA TRP A 279 4.13 14.14 10.80
C TRP A 279 5.44 13.73 10.12
N TYR A 280 5.91 14.53 9.16
CA TYR A 280 7.09 14.20 8.35
C TYR A 280 8.39 14.19 9.19
N ASN A 281 8.35 14.77 10.39
CA ASN A 281 9.33 14.57 11.45
C ASN A 281 8.54 14.27 12.74
N PRO A 282 8.59 13.04 13.29
CA PRO A 282 9.62 12.01 13.08
C PRO A 282 9.36 11.00 11.94
N GLY A 283 8.43 11.28 11.02
CA GLY A 283 8.10 10.36 9.93
C GLY A 283 7.05 9.34 10.36
N ILE A 284 5.90 9.82 10.86
CA ILE A 284 4.79 8.96 11.30
C ILE A 284 3.52 9.38 10.55
N PRO A 285 2.83 8.43 9.90
CA PRO A 285 1.56 8.73 9.27
C PRO A 285 0.51 9.08 10.32
N TYR A 286 -0.16 10.22 10.15
CA TYR A 286 -1.38 10.51 10.88
C TYR A 286 -2.55 9.77 10.23
N ARG A 287 -2.67 9.93 8.91
CA ARG A 287 -3.70 9.29 8.11
C ARG A 287 -3.25 9.12 6.66
N ILE A 288 -3.49 7.94 6.11
CA ILE A 288 -3.34 7.65 4.68
C ILE A 288 -4.69 7.23 4.15
N GLU A 289 -5.09 7.80 3.02
CA GLU A 289 -6.24 7.32 2.25
C GLU A 289 -5.80 7.07 0.81
N ALA A 290 -5.57 5.80 0.50
CA ALA A 290 -5.22 5.35 -0.84
C ALA A 290 -6.45 4.82 -1.56
N GLN A 291 -6.81 5.43 -2.69
CA GLN A 291 -8.01 5.09 -3.44
C GLN A 291 -7.65 4.67 -4.86
N ARG A 292 -8.02 3.45 -5.25
CA ARG A 292 -8.03 3.00 -6.64
C ARG A 292 -9.45 2.99 -7.18
N VAL A 293 -9.66 3.61 -8.33
CA VAL A 293 -10.91 3.53 -9.09
C VAL A 293 -10.63 2.77 -10.38
N THR A 294 -11.49 1.81 -10.70
CA THR A 294 -11.46 1.06 -11.95
C THR A 294 -12.81 1.19 -12.63
N ASP A 295 -12.84 1.92 -13.74
CA ASP A 295 -14.00 2.06 -14.61
C ASP A 295 -13.85 1.12 -15.80
N ILE A 296 -14.85 0.26 -16.00
CA ILE A 296 -14.88 -0.75 -17.05
C ILE A 296 -16.13 -0.53 -17.89
N ASP A 297 -15.95 -0.42 -19.20
CA ASP A 297 -17.02 -0.46 -20.20
C ASP A 297 -16.69 -1.56 -21.20
N VAL A 298 -17.42 -2.67 -21.14
CA VAL A 298 -17.21 -3.84 -22.01
C VAL A 298 -18.56 -4.26 -22.57
N ALA A 299 -18.68 -4.36 -23.89
CA ALA A 299 -19.92 -4.78 -24.56
C ALA A 299 -21.19 -4.02 -24.10
N ASN A 300 -21.07 -2.72 -23.83
CA ASN A 300 -22.11 -1.84 -23.27
C ASN A 300 -22.52 -2.15 -21.81
N GLU A 301 -21.80 -3.01 -21.10
CA GLU A 301 -21.93 -3.17 -19.67
C GLU A 301 -20.91 -2.26 -18.95
N LYS A 302 -21.44 -1.26 -18.24
CA LYS A 302 -20.65 -0.36 -17.40
C LYS A 302 -20.54 -0.91 -15.99
N GLY A 303 -19.31 -1.04 -15.52
CA GLY A 303 -18.96 -1.36 -14.15
C GLY A 303 -18.00 -0.32 -13.59
N LYS A 304 -18.14 -0.02 -12.31
CA LYS A 304 -17.20 0.79 -11.56
C LYS A 304 -16.82 0.06 -10.28
N ARG A 305 -15.53 -0.01 -10.00
CA ARG A 305 -15.01 -0.54 -8.74
C ARG A 305 -14.18 0.54 -8.06
N ILE A 306 -14.39 0.71 -6.76
CA ILE A 306 -13.65 1.64 -5.92
C ILE A 306 -13.09 0.80 -4.76
N ASP A 307 -11.77 0.73 -4.68
CA ASP A 307 -11.05 0.13 -3.56
C ASP A 307 -10.35 1.24 -2.78
N ILE A 308 -10.63 1.34 -1.48
CA ILE A 308 -9.99 2.32 -0.59
C ILE A 308 -9.25 1.55 0.49
N THR A 309 -7.98 1.89 0.71
CA THR A 309 -7.23 1.50 1.90
C THR A 309 -6.99 2.75 2.72
N ARG A 310 -7.51 2.74 3.95
CA ARG A 310 -7.29 3.81 4.91
C ARG A 310 -6.43 3.29 6.06
N ILE A 311 -5.42 4.05 6.44
CA ILE A 311 -4.53 3.76 7.56
C ILE A 311 -4.57 4.99 8.47
N GLU A 312 -4.95 4.82 9.73
CA GLU A 312 -5.11 5.93 10.68
C GLU A 312 -4.40 5.56 11.98
N ILE A 313 -3.58 6.46 12.51
CA ILE A 313 -3.00 6.27 13.85
C ILE A 313 -4.12 6.30 14.90
N VAL A 314 -4.02 5.43 15.90
CA VAL A 314 -5.03 5.28 16.96
C VAL A 314 -4.43 5.60 18.33
N GLU A 315 -3.21 5.15 18.56
CA GLU A 315 -2.43 5.32 19.78
C GLU A 315 -0.94 5.37 19.43
#